data_AF-A0A5M4ALZ7-F1
#
_entry.id   AF-A0A5M4ALZ7-F1
#
_cell.length_a   1.000
_cell.length_b   1.000
_cell.length_c   1.000
_cell.angle_alpha   90.00
_cell.angle_beta   90.00
_cell.angle_gamma   90.00
#
_symmetry.space_group_name_H-M   'P 1'
#
loop_
_entity.id
_entity.type
_entity.pdbx_description
1 polymer ?
#
loop_
_entity_poly.entity_id
_entity_poly.type
_entity_poly.pdbx_seq_one_letter_code
_entity_poly.pdbx_strand_id
1 'polypeptide(L)'
;MKNYFDFTLTGKKFLPIWLLYYLVYIIPMGVYYYERYAPGVELHYLKHIFFPLLLIGLLIYYLIAKITIEHVQYGETNFRFGGGFWLFTGKVLLGAFLTVITLGIYGAWFARDINRFFIDNSSHSGHIFRFNGSGSKLFVIVLLVFMIPVIVFALSTIPFYSIKSEPLAFTISRYLFVLILAIPYYFLYYKWLININYKEYHIHWNTEWMPSVGKIALEAFLSVITLGIYLPMAFLRLYTYFSARTIAQKEDGAYIFGYDIEPTADFLFIWGQWLLTIVTLGLYRPWAYAKIRKRILSKTYVTASNDH
;
A
#
# COMPACT_ATOMS: atom_id res chain seq x y z
N MET A 1 -16.43 -11.36 -22.83
CA MET A 1 -16.54 -12.33 -21.71
C MET A 1 -15.58 -11.90 -20.61
N LYS A 2 -16.00 -11.92 -19.34
CA LYS A 2 -15.15 -11.53 -18.21
C LYS A 2 -14.27 -12.70 -17.79
N ASN A 3 -12.97 -12.46 -17.64
CA ASN A 3 -12.01 -13.43 -17.09
C ASN A 3 -11.60 -13.00 -15.69
N TYR A 4 -11.87 -13.83 -14.69
CA TYR A 4 -11.63 -13.49 -13.28
C TYR A 4 -10.24 -13.93 -12.82
N PHE A 5 -9.70 -13.21 -11.85
CA PHE A 5 -8.55 -13.67 -11.06
C PHE A 5 -9.01 -14.67 -9.99
N ASP A 6 -8.06 -15.39 -9.40
CA ASP A 6 -8.29 -16.12 -8.16
C ASP A 6 -7.10 -15.95 -7.20
N PHE A 7 -7.26 -16.40 -5.96
CA PHE A 7 -6.22 -16.38 -4.94
C PHE A 7 -6.20 -17.70 -4.17
N THR A 8 -5.06 -18.38 -4.24
CA THR A 8 -4.93 -19.76 -3.73
C THR A 8 -4.25 -19.86 -2.36
N LEU A 9 -3.78 -18.74 -1.80
CA LEU A 9 -3.10 -18.72 -0.50
C LEU A 9 -4.08 -19.06 0.62
N THR A 10 -3.65 -19.91 1.53
CA THR A 10 -4.41 -20.25 2.74
C THR A 10 -3.79 -19.60 3.97
N GLY A 11 -4.61 -19.34 4.99
CA GLY A 11 -4.12 -18.81 6.27
C GLY A 11 -3.05 -19.70 6.90
N LYS A 12 -3.16 -21.03 6.75
CA LYS A 12 -2.15 -21.99 7.25
C LYS A 12 -0.78 -21.81 6.58
N LYS A 13 -0.75 -21.62 5.26
CA LYS A 13 0.51 -21.36 4.52
C LYS A 13 1.11 -20.01 4.87
N PHE A 14 0.27 -19.01 5.16
CA PHE A 14 0.74 -17.67 5.48
C PHE A 14 1.14 -17.48 6.96
N LEU A 15 0.61 -18.33 7.85
CA LEU A 15 0.82 -18.25 9.31
C LEU A 15 2.30 -18.19 9.73
N PRO A 16 3.24 -19.01 9.21
CA PRO A 16 4.64 -18.95 9.64
C PRO A 16 5.30 -17.60 9.38
N ILE A 17 5.04 -16.98 8.22
CA ILE A 17 5.57 -15.65 7.86
C ILE A 17 4.95 -14.59 8.76
N TRP A 18 3.64 -14.70 9.05
CA TRP A 18 2.97 -13.79 9.96
C TRP A 18 3.47 -13.92 11.40
N LEU A 19 3.72 -15.13 11.90
CA LEU A 19 4.29 -15.33 13.24
C LEU A 19 5.72 -14.77 13.32
N LEU A 20 6.52 -14.92 12.27
CA LEU A 20 7.83 -14.26 12.18
C LEU A 20 7.69 -12.74 12.26
N TYR A 21 6.75 -12.14 11.51
CA TYR A 21 6.43 -10.72 11.62
C TYR A 21 5.97 -10.31 13.02
N TYR A 22 5.11 -11.12 13.62
CA TYR A 22 4.55 -10.86 14.93
C TYR A 22 5.65 -10.84 16.01
N LEU A 23 6.52 -11.85 15.99
CA LEU A 23 7.60 -12.02 16.97
C LEU A 23 8.74 -11.02 16.78
N VAL A 24 9.18 -10.78 15.55
CA VAL A 24 10.40 -10.00 15.28
C VAL A 24 10.10 -8.51 15.07
N TYR A 25 8.87 -8.15 14.71
CA TYR A 25 8.49 -6.74 14.48
C TYR A 25 7.42 -6.25 15.44
N ILE A 26 6.25 -6.91 15.51
CA ILE A 26 5.10 -6.38 16.29
C ILE A 26 5.42 -6.34 17.78
N ILE A 27 5.91 -7.42 18.37
CA ILE A 27 6.21 -7.48 19.81
C ILE A 27 7.33 -6.47 20.19
N PRO A 28 8.50 -6.43 19.53
CA PRO A 28 9.52 -5.44 19.82
C PRO A 28 9.04 -3.99 19.66
N MET A 29 8.19 -3.70 18.65
CA MET A 29 7.59 -2.37 18.50
C MET A 29 6.59 -2.07 19.62
N GLY A 30 5.81 -3.05 20.07
CA GLY A 30 4.91 -2.92 21.21
C GLY A 30 5.66 -2.58 22.49
N VAL A 31 6.77 -3.28 22.76
CA VAL A 31 7.67 -2.99 23.89
C VAL A 31 8.29 -1.59 23.76
N TYR A 32 8.79 -1.24 22.57
CA TYR A 32 9.32 0.11 22.30
C TYR A 32 8.31 1.21 22.66
N TYR A 33 7.05 1.08 22.22
CA TYR A 33 6.03 2.09 22.52
C TYR A 33 5.59 2.05 23.97
N TYR A 34 5.47 0.88 24.58
CA TYR A 34 5.16 0.77 26.00
C TYR A 34 6.20 1.50 26.84
N GLU A 35 7.49 1.26 26.63
CA GLU A 35 8.56 1.96 27.34
C GLU A 35 8.59 3.46 27.04
N ARG A 36 8.29 3.86 25.79
CA ARG A 36 8.26 5.28 25.40
C ARG A 36 7.20 6.09 26.13
N TYR A 37 6.08 5.46 26.49
CA TYR A 37 4.97 6.13 27.16
C TYR A 37 4.85 5.73 28.64
N ALA A 38 5.63 4.76 29.11
CA ALA A 38 5.69 4.39 30.51
C ALA A 38 6.42 5.47 31.33
N PRO A 39 5.82 5.94 32.45
CA PRO A 39 6.48 6.93 33.30
C PRO A 39 7.71 6.31 33.99
N GLY A 40 8.85 7.03 33.97
CA GLY A 40 10.06 6.65 34.71
C GLY A 40 11.04 5.71 33.99
N VAL A 41 10.82 5.39 32.71
CA VAL A 41 11.74 4.56 31.90
C VAL A 41 12.61 5.47 31.00
N GLU A 42 13.91 5.51 31.24
CA GLU A 42 14.84 6.21 30.34
C GLU A 42 15.17 5.34 29.10
N LEU A 43 14.82 5.86 27.92
CA LEU A 43 14.95 5.17 26.64
C LEU A 43 16.40 5.17 26.14
N HIS A 44 17.27 4.38 26.78
CA HIS A 44 18.69 4.28 26.40
C HIS A 44 18.94 3.26 25.27
N TYR A 45 18.35 2.07 25.32
CA TYR A 45 18.67 0.99 24.36
C TYR A 45 17.74 0.92 23.14
N LEU A 46 16.47 1.33 23.30
CA LEU A 46 15.42 1.08 22.31
C LEU A 46 15.35 2.10 21.16
N LYS A 47 16.01 3.26 21.26
CA LYS A 47 16.10 4.24 20.15
C LYS A 47 16.87 3.69 18.96
N HIS A 48 17.91 2.87 19.22
CA HIS A 48 18.75 2.29 18.18
C HIS A 48 18.12 1.07 17.50
N ILE A 49 17.06 0.49 18.08
CA ILE A 49 16.38 -0.71 17.57
C ILE A 49 15.39 -0.36 16.45
N PHE A 50 14.87 0.87 16.42
CA PHE A 50 13.87 1.29 15.41
C PHE A 50 14.36 1.12 13.97
N PHE A 51 15.59 1.56 13.67
CA PHE A 51 16.13 1.48 12.31
C PHE A 51 16.40 0.03 11.85
N PRO A 52 17.06 -0.84 12.64
CA PRO A 52 17.13 -2.27 12.36
C PRO A 52 15.75 -2.93 12.19
N LEU A 53 14.75 -2.59 13.02
CA LEU A 53 13.39 -3.11 12.89
C LEU A 53 12.73 -2.67 11.58
N LEU A 54 12.97 -1.45 11.12
CA LEU A 54 12.49 -0.98 9.82
C LEU A 54 13.07 -1.83 8.68
N LEU A 55 14.37 -2.12 8.72
CA LEU A 55 15.03 -2.99 7.73
C LEU A 55 14.45 -4.41 7.78
N ILE A 56 14.29 -4.99 8.97
CA ILE A 56 13.65 -6.30 9.15
C ILE A 56 12.22 -6.29 8.61
N GLY A 57 11.45 -5.23 8.85
CA GLY A 57 10.11 -5.05 8.31
C GLY A 57 10.08 -5.11 6.78
N LEU A 58 11.06 -4.51 6.11
CA LEU A 58 11.21 -4.60 4.64
C LEU A 58 11.57 -6.02 4.18
N LEU A 59 12.43 -6.74 4.90
CA LEU A 59 12.77 -8.14 4.58
C LEU A 59 11.57 -9.07 4.76
N ILE A 60 10.75 -8.84 5.78
CA ILE A 60 9.51 -9.56 5.99
C ILE A 60 8.48 -9.19 4.92
N TYR A 61 8.40 -7.92 4.52
CA TYR A 61 7.58 -7.50 3.39
C TYR A 61 7.95 -8.26 2.12
N TYR A 62 9.22 -8.56 1.86
CA TYR A 62 9.60 -9.44 0.75
C TYR A 62 8.97 -10.83 0.85
N LEU A 63 8.97 -11.46 2.02
CA LEU A 63 8.36 -12.78 2.21
C LEU A 63 6.85 -12.73 1.96
N ILE A 64 6.18 -11.69 2.48
CA ILE A 64 4.74 -11.47 2.29
C ILE A 64 4.42 -11.19 0.81
N ALA A 65 5.20 -10.33 0.14
CA ALA A 65 5.01 -9.98 -1.25
C ALA A 65 5.23 -11.19 -2.16
N LYS A 66 6.34 -11.94 -1.96
CA LYS A 66 6.64 -13.17 -2.70
C LYS A 66 5.49 -14.17 -2.62
N ILE A 67 5.09 -14.57 -1.40
CA ILE A 67 4.04 -15.58 -1.24
C ILE A 67 2.69 -15.08 -1.78
N THR A 68 2.44 -13.77 -1.71
CA THR A 68 1.21 -13.18 -2.27
C THR A 68 1.21 -13.26 -3.78
N ILE A 69 2.30 -12.84 -4.44
CA ILE A 69 2.43 -12.89 -5.90
C ILE A 69 2.25 -14.33 -6.39
N GLU A 70 2.95 -15.29 -5.80
CA GLU A 70 2.93 -16.70 -6.22
C GLU A 70 1.56 -17.40 -6.08
N HIS A 71 0.63 -16.81 -5.32
CA HIS A 71 -0.72 -17.34 -5.11
C HIS A 71 -1.81 -16.52 -5.81
N VAL A 72 -1.46 -15.46 -6.55
CA VAL A 72 -2.38 -14.84 -7.50
C VAL A 72 -2.48 -15.74 -8.72
N GLN A 73 -3.70 -16.03 -9.14
CA GLN A 73 -4.00 -16.84 -10.31
C GLN A 73 -4.77 -16.02 -11.35
N TYR A 74 -4.45 -16.24 -12.62
CA TYR A 74 -5.24 -15.72 -13.74
C TYR A 74 -5.35 -16.82 -14.79
N GLY A 75 -6.58 -17.15 -15.20
CA GLY A 75 -6.86 -18.37 -15.95
C GLY A 75 -6.44 -19.62 -15.14
N GLU A 76 -5.74 -20.56 -15.77
CA GLU A 76 -5.35 -21.83 -15.15
C GLU A 76 -3.97 -21.78 -14.47
N THR A 77 -3.26 -20.66 -14.53
CA THR A 77 -1.88 -20.57 -14.05
C THR A 77 -1.67 -19.50 -12.99
N ASN A 78 -0.80 -19.82 -12.03
CA ASN A 78 -0.35 -18.86 -11.02
C ASN A 78 0.70 -17.93 -11.59
N PHE A 79 0.81 -16.75 -11.00
CA PHE A 79 1.94 -15.88 -11.18
C PHE A 79 3.19 -16.53 -10.57
N ARG A 80 4.36 -16.25 -11.13
CA ARG A 80 5.65 -16.75 -10.66
C ARG A 80 6.52 -15.58 -10.26
N PHE A 81 7.26 -15.74 -9.16
CA PHE A 81 8.18 -14.74 -8.66
C PHE A 81 9.62 -15.27 -8.64
N GLY A 82 10.49 -14.68 -9.46
CA GLY A 82 11.89 -15.09 -9.61
C GLY A 82 12.90 -14.30 -8.76
N GLY A 83 12.44 -13.32 -7.97
CA GLY A 83 13.33 -12.40 -7.26
C GLY A 83 14.01 -13.06 -6.06
N GLY A 84 15.34 -13.06 -6.00
CA GLY A 84 16.11 -13.65 -4.89
C GLY A 84 16.12 -12.79 -3.61
N PHE A 85 16.01 -13.43 -2.44
CA PHE A 85 15.99 -12.75 -1.14
C PHE A 85 17.25 -11.91 -0.87
N TRP A 86 18.43 -12.43 -1.19
CA TRP A 86 19.70 -11.73 -0.97
C TRP A 86 19.90 -10.55 -1.92
N LEU A 87 19.41 -10.64 -3.16
CA LEU A 87 19.39 -9.52 -4.10
C LEU A 87 18.49 -8.39 -3.60
N PHE A 88 17.32 -8.74 -3.05
CA PHE A 88 16.43 -7.77 -2.41
C PHE A 88 17.09 -7.12 -1.18
N THR A 89 17.72 -7.93 -0.33
CA THR A 89 18.41 -7.45 0.88
C THR A 89 19.50 -6.45 0.54
N GLY A 90 20.33 -6.72 -0.48
CA GLY A 90 21.34 -5.78 -0.95
C GLY A 90 20.75 -4.45 -1.43
N LYS A 91 19.60 -4.49 -2.13
CA LYS A 91 18.87 -3.27 -2.53
C LYS A 91 18.32 -2.49 -1.34
N VAL A 92 17.78 -3.18 -0.33
CA VAL A 92 17.27 -2.56 0.90
C VAL A 92 18.40 -1.87 1.66
N LEU A 93 19.53 -2.54 1.88
CA LEU A 93 20.65 -1.99 2.62
C LEU A 93 21.26 -0.79 1.89
N LEU A 94 21.51 -0.91 0.58
CA LEU A 94 22.05 0.19 -0.22
C LEU A 94 21.08 1.37 -0.25
N GLY A 95 19.79 1.10 -0.52
CA GLY A 95 18.77 2.14 -0.60
C GLY A 95 18.55 2.86 0.73
N ALA A 96 18.54 2.13 1.85
CA ALA A 96 18.45 2.71 3.18
C ALA A 96 19.69 3.57 3.50
N PHE A 97 20.89 3.07 3.22
CA PHE A 97 22.13 3.83 3.39
C PHE A 97 22.11 5.13 2.59
N LEU A 98 21.80 5.06 1.29
CA LEU A 98 21.72 6.23 0.42
C LEU A 98 20.63 7.21 0.88
N THR A 99 19.50 6.71 1.38
CA THR A 99 18.43 7.55 1.93
C THR A 99 18.88 8.30 3.17
N VAL A 100 19.63 7.67 4.07
CA VAL A 100 20.15 8.33 5.28
C VAL A 100 21.18 9.41 4.92
N ILE A 101 22.16 9.12 4.07
CA ILE A 101 23.23 10.10 3.73
C ILE A 101 22.69 11.29 2.92
N THR A 102 21.60 11.11 2.19
CA THR A 102 20.93 12.17 1.42
C THR A 102 19.78 12.84 2.17
N LEU A 103 19.67 12.62 3.48
CA LEU A 103 18.63 13.20 4.34
C LEU A 103 17.20 12.95 3.81
N GLY A 104 16.95 11.75 3.28
CA GLY A 104 15.66 11.32 2.79
C GLY A 104 15.42 11.53 1.29
N ILE A 105 16.24 12.33 0.59
CA ILE A 105 16.04 12.65 -0.84
C ILE A 105 16.06 11.38 -1.69
N TYR A 106 17.01 10.47 -1.45
CA TYR A 106 17.10 9.21 -2.20
C TYR A 106 15.91 8.26 -1.98
N GLY A 107 15.04 8.55 -0.99
CA GLY A 107 13.87 7.72 -0.67
C GLY A 107 12.95 7.48 -1.87
N ALA A 108 12.84 8.43 -2.81
CA ALA A 108 12.07 8.26 -4.04
C ALA A 108 12.66 7.21 -4.99
N TRP A 109 13.99 7.21 -5.17
CA TRP A 109 14.68 6.18 -5.97
C TRP A 109 14.66 4.83 -5.27
N PHE A 110 14.82 4.83 -3.95
CA PHE A 110 14.70 3.61 -3.17
C PHE A 110 13.31 2.96 -3.31
N ALA A 111 12.23 3.73 -3.15
CA ALA A 111 10.86 3.26 -3.36
C ALA A 111 10.64 2.75 -4.79
N ARG A 112 11.20 3.45 -5.80
CA ARG A 112 11.20 2.98 -7.20
C ARG A 112 11.87 1.62 -7.35
N ASP A 113 13.05 1.44 -6.77
CA ASP A 113 13.82 0.20 -6.92
C ASP A 113 13.17 -0.99 -6.20
N ILE A 114 12.50 -0.74 -5.06
CA ILE A 114 11.70 -1.76 -4.36
C ILE A 114 10.52 -2.22 -5.22
N ASN A 115 9.71 -1.29 -5.73
CA ASN A 115 8.56 -1.64 -6.57
C ASN A 115 8.99 -2.31 -7.87
N ARG A 116 10.04 -1.78 -8.51
CA ARG A 116 10.66 -2.38 -9.70
C ARG A 116 11.12 -3.80 -9.45
N PHE A 117 11.73 -4.07 -8.30
CA PHE A 117 12.20 -5.41 -7.95
C PHE A 117 11.05 -6.42 -7.92
N PHE A 118 9.91 -6.08 -7.32
CA PHE A 118 8.77 -7.02 -7.27
C PHE A 118 8.10 -7.19 -8.64
N ILE A 119 7.93 -6.13 -9.40
CA ILE A 119 7.26 -6.17 -10.71
C ILE A 119 8.15 -6.86 -11.75
N ASP A 120 9.40 -6.43 -11.92
CA ASP A 120 10.30 -6.95 -12.97
C ASP A 120 10.69 -8.43 -12.75
N ASN A 121 10.59 -8.93 -11.52
CA ASN A 121 10.81 -10.34 -11.19
C ASN A 121 9.51 -11.16 -11.12
N SER A 122 8.36 -10.54 -11.38
CA SER A 122 7.09 -11.26 -11.53
C SER A 122 6.88 -11.65 -12.99
N SER A 123 6.31 -12.83 -13.20
CA SER A 123 5.91 -13.31 -14.52
C SER A 123 4.60 -14.05 -14.46
N HIS A 124 3.90 -14.08 -15.59
CA HIS A 124 2.70 -14.88 -15.76
C HIS A 124 2.70 -15.46 -17.18
N SER A 125 2.27 -16.72 -17.32
CA SER A 125 2.26 -17.43 -18.62
C SER A 125 3.59 -17.30 -19.41
N GLY A 126 4.73 -17.38 -18.71
CA GLY A 126 6.08 -17.30 -19.31
C GLY A 126 6.58 -15.89 -19.67
N HIS A 127 5.79 -14.84 -19.45
CA HIS A 127 6.14 -13.46 -19.79
C HIS A 127 6.35 -12.61 -18.53
N ILE A 128 7.42 -11.82 -18.52
CA ILE A 128 7.75 -10.93 -17.39
C ILE A 128 6.92 -9.64 -17.43
N PHE A 129 6.61 -9.11 -16.26
CA PHE A 129 6.14 -7.72 -16.14
C PHE A 129 7.34 -6.77 -16.20
N ARG A 130 7.11 -5.53 -16.61
CA ARG A 130 8.13 -4.47 -16.60
C ARG A 130 7.58 -3.19 -16.01
N PHE A 131 8.20 -2.68 -14.97
CA PHE A 131 7.81 -1.42 -14.34
C PHE A 131 8.43 -0.23 -15.05
N ASN A 132 7.58 0.74 -15.44
CA ASN A 132 8.00 1.95 -16.15
C ASN A 132 8.09 3.19 -15.23
N GLY A 133 7.86 3.03 -13.92
CA GLY A 133 7.95 4.14 -12.98
C GLY A 133 9.36 4.71 -12.87
N SER A 134 9.46 6.03 -12.97
CA SER A 134 10.71 6.78 -12.77
C SER A 134 10.86 7.27 -11.34
N GLY A 135 12.07 7.16 -10.78
CA GLY A 135 12.41 7.71 -9.46
C GLY A 135 12.32 9.24 -9.43
N SER A 136 12.70 9.92 -10.51
CA SER A 136 12.60 11.39 -10.60
C SER A 136 11.14 11.87 -10.60
N LYS A 137 10.24 11.16 -11.28
CA LYS A 137 8.80 11.47 -11.26
C LYS A 137 8.24 11.31 -9.84
N LEU A 138 8.62 10.24 -9.14
CA LEU A 138 8.19 10.03 -7.74
C LEU A 138 8.77 11.10 -6.81
N PHE A 139 10.04 11.49 -7.00
CA PHE A 139 10.67 12.56 -6.24
C PHE A 139 9.90 13.88 -6.39
N VAL A 140 9.54 14.26 -7.62
CA VAL A 140 8.73 15.47 -7.87
C VAL A 140 7.36 15.39 -7.19
N ILE A 141 6.69 14.24 -7.23
CA ILE A 141 5.41 14.02 -6.53
C ILE A 141 5.60 14.23 -5.02
N VAL A 142 6.56 13.54 -4.39
CA VAL A 142 6.83 13.65 -2.95
C VAL A 142 7.20 15.08 -2.57
N LEU A 143 8.07 15.73 -3.34
CA LEU A 143 8.54 17.07 -3.08
C LEU A 143 7.41 18.10 -3.13
N LEU A 144 6.66 18.14 -4.24
CA LEU A 144 5.66 19.18 -4.48
C LEU A 144 4.35 18.95 -3.72
N VAL A 145 3.93 17.69 -3.57
CA VAL A 145 2.61 17.36 -2.99
C VAL A 145 2.69 17.16 -1.48
N PHE A 146 3.84 16.71 -0.98
CA PHE A 146 3.98 16.36 0.44
C PHE A 146 5.02 17.24 1.15
N MET A 147 6.29 17.24 0.73
CA MET A 147 7.37 17.90 1.49
C MET A 147 7.20 19.42 1.56
N ILE A 148 7.04 20.11 0.42
CA ILE A 148 6.90 21.58 0.41
C ILE A 148 5.69 22.03 1.22
N PRO A 149 4.47 21.49 1.02
CA PRO A 149 3.31 21.87 1.82
C PRO A 149 3.51 21.62 3.32
N VAL A 150 4.11 20.48 3.71
CA VAL A 150 4.41 20.18 5.12
C VAL A 150 5.41 21.16 5.71
N ILE A 151 6.47 21.52 4.97
CA ILE A 151 7.45 22.51 5.42
C ILE A 151 6.79 23.89 5.58
N VAL A 152 6.02 24.34 4.60
CA VAL A 152 5.31 25.63 4.67
C VAL A 152 4.35 25.64 5.85
N PHE A 153 3.58 24.58 6.05
CA PHE A 153 2.68 24.45 7.20
C PHE A 153 3.47 24.46 8.52
N ALA A 154 4.56 23.69 8.64
CA ALA A 154 5.39 23.64 9.84
C ALA A 154 6.08 24.97 10.17
N LEU A 155 6.43 25.78 9.16
CA LEU A 155 6.95 27.14 9.37
C LEU A 155 5.83 28.08 9.83
N SER A 156 4.63 27.94 9.25
CA SER A 156 3.46 28.75 9.64
C SER A 156 3.01 28.51 11.08
N THR A 157 3.32 27.33 11.65
CA THR A 157 2.99 27.00 13.03
C THR A 157 3.98 27.54 14.07
N ILE A 158 5.16 28.02 13.64
CA ILE A 158 6.22 28.47 14.55
C ILE A 158 5.75 29.50 15.59
N PRO A 159 4.99 30.55 15.22
CA PRO A 159 4.53 31.56 16.18
C PRO A 159 3.66 31.00 17.32
N PHE A 160 3.03 29.85 17.11
CA PHE A 160 2.12 29.23 18.07
C PHE A 160 2.85 28.36 19.11
N TYR A 161 4.14 28.02 18.92
CA TYR A 161 4.90 27.21 19.89
C TYR A 161 5.13 27.92 21.24
N SER A 162 5.03 29.25 21.28
CA SER A 162 5.14 30.02 22.52
C SER A 162 3.90 29.91 23.43
N ILE A 163 2.81 29.31 22.95
CA ILE A 163 1.57 29.12 23.70
C ILE A 163 1.72 27.87 24.60
N LYS A 164 1.62 28.05 25.92
CA LYS A 164 1.83 26.97 26.92
C LYS A 164 0.87 25.78 26.79
N SER A 165 -0.32 25.99 26.21
CA SER A 165 -1.31 24.95 25.96
C SER A 165 -1.81 25.03 24.53
N GLU A 166 -1.45 24.05 23.69
CA GLU A 166 -1.95 23.98 22.32
C GLU A 166 -3.48 23.88 22.31
N PRO A 167 -4.21 24.78 21.62
CA PRO A 167 -5.65 24.66 21.45
C PRO A 167 -6.01 23.37 20.70
N LEU A 168 -7.08 22.68 21.12
CA LEU A 168 -7.59 21.47 20.45
C LEU A 168 -7.79 21.69 18.94
N ALA A 169 -8.32 22.84 18.56
CA ALA A 169 -8.56 23.22 17.17
C ALA A 169 -7.28 23.17 16.31
N PHE A 170 -6.14 23.53 16.88
CA PHE A 170 -4.85 23.51 16.21
C PHE A 170 -4.32 22.08 16.01
N THR A 171 -4.53 21.22 17.00
CA THR A 171 -4.22 19.79 16.86
C THR A 171 -5.08 19.15 15.77
N ILE A 172 -6.38 19.45 15.75
CA ILE A 172 -7.31 18.95 14.72
C ILE A 172 -6.91 19.48 13.33
N SER A 173 -6.59 20.77 13.19
CA SER A 173 -6.21 21.35 11.90
C SER A 173 -4.95 20.71 11.32
N ARG A 174 -3.95 20.38 12.16
CA ARG A 174 -2.75 19.63 11.76
C ARG A 174 -3.09 18.25 11.18
N TYR A 175 -3.99 17.50 11.82
CA TYR A 175 -4.41 16.18 11.31
C TYR A 175 -5.22 16.30 10.02
N LEU A 176 -6.13 17.28 9.93
CA LEU A 176 -6.90 17.54 8.71
C LEU A 176 -6.01 17.96 7.55
N PHE A 177 -4.98 18.79 7.81
CA PHE A 177 -4.02 19.19 6.80
C PHE A 177 -3.28 17.98 6.20
N VAL A 178 -2.75 17.09 7.05
CA VAL A 178 -2.08 15.86 6.59
C VAL A 178 -3.05 14.95 5.82
N LEU A 179 -4.29 14.82 6.29
CA LEU A 179 -5.33 14.06 5.59
C LEU A 179 -5.61 14.63 4.19
N ILE A 180 -5.71 15.95 4.06
CA ILE A 180 -5.93 16.64 2.78
C ILE A 180 -4.77 16.41 1.82
N LEU A 181 -3.51 16.49 2.29
CA LEU A 181 -2.33 16.22 1.45
C LEU A 181 -2.21 14.75 1.04
N ALA A 182 -2.66 13.83 1.90
CA ALA A 182 -2.59 12.40 1.61
C ALA A 182 -3.43 12.02 0.37
N ILE A 183 -4.55 12.70 0.12
CA ILE A 183 -5.46 12.42 -1.00
C ILE A 183 -4.75 12.53 -2.37
N PRO A 184 -4.24 13.71 -2.78
CA PRO A 184 -3.52 13.86 -4.05
C PRO A 184 -2.23 13.04 -4.09
N TYR A 185 -1.54 12.90 -2.95
CA TYR A 185 -0.33 12.08 -2.85
C TYR A 185 -0.61 10.62 -3.21
N TYR A 186 -1.61 9.99 -2.57
CA TYR A 186 -1.96 8.60 -2.85
C TYR A 186 -2.44 8.42 -4.29
N PHE A 187 -3.26 9.32 -4.82
CA PHE A 187 -3.67 9.27 -6.22
C PHE A 187 -2.46 9.24 -7.17
N LEU A 188 -1.52 10.17 -7.02
CA LEU A 188 -0.34 10.27 -7.88
C LEU A 188 0.63 9.11 -7.66
N TYR A 189 0.81 8.65 -6.42
CA TYR A 189 1.64 7.51 -6.10
C TYR A 189 1.11 6.23 -6.77
N TYR A 190 -0.19 5.94 -6.66
CA TYR A 190 -0.77 4.76 -7.30
C TYR A 190 -0.82 4.90 -8.83
N LYS A 191 -1.05 6.10 -9.37
CA LYS A 191 -0.93 6.36 -10.82
C LYS A 191 0.50 6.15 -11.32
N TRP A 192 1.52 6.48 -10.52
CA TRP A 192 2.91 6.19 -10.81
C TRP A 192 3.24 4.69 -10.71
N LEU A 193 2.64 3.99 -9.74
CA LEU A 193 2.82 2.56 -9.50
C LEU A 193 2.17 1.71 -10.61
N ILE A 194 0.98 2.10 -11.07
CA ILE A 194 0.22 1.43 -12.12
C ILE A 194 0.67 2.01 -13.47
N ASN A 195 1.91 1.68 -13.80
CA ASN A 195 2.54 1.95 -15.09
C ASN A 195 3.47 0.78 -15.40
N ILE A 196 2.87 -0.28 -15.96
CA ILE A 196 3.47 -1.60 -16.07
C ILE A 196 3.25 -2.12 -17.49
N ASN A 197 4.30 -2.62 -18.13
CA ASN A 197 4.16 -3.37 -19.37
C ASN A 197 4.06 -4.87 -19.07
N TYR A 198 3.18 -5.55 -19.78
CA TYR A 198 3.04 -7.01 -19.76
C TYR A 198 2.80 -7.50 -21.17
N LYS A 199 3.74 -8.30 -21.70
CA LYS A 199 3.80 -8.62 -23.13
C LYS A 199 3.80 -7.31 -23.95
N GLU A 200 2.90 -7.17 -24.90
CA GLU A 200 2.66 -5.95 -25.67
C GLU A 200 1.65 -4.97 -25.04
N TYR A 201 1.08 -5.32 -23.88
CA TYR A 201 0.11 -4.46 -23.21
C TYR A 201 0.79 -3.45 -22.29
N HIS A 202 0.39 -2.19 -22.40
CA HIS A 202 0.70 -1.16 -21.43
C HIS A 202 -0.47 -1.02 -20.44
N ILE A 203 -0.23 -1.41 -19.18
CA ILE A 203 -1.19 -1.32 -18.08
C ILE A 203 -1.02 0.02 -17.38
N HIS A 204 -2.05 0.86 -17.46
CA HIS A 204 -2.06 2.19 -16.86
C HIS A 204 -3.46 2.62 -16.41
N TRP A 205 -3.52 3.70 -15.63
CA TRP A 205 -4.77 4.35 -15.25
C TRP A 205 -5.21 5.41 -16.26
N ASN A 206 -6.36 5.16 -16.89
CA ASN A 206 -7.07 6.16 -17.67
C ASN A 206 -8.01 6.97 -16.75
N THR A 207 -7.41 7.90 -16.00
CA THR A 207 -8.08 8.67 -14.95
C THR A 207 -7.85 10.18 -15.12
N GLU A 208 -8.90 10.97 -14.94
CA GLU A 208 -8.82 12.41 -14.74
C GLU A 208 -8.51 12.77 -13.29
N TRP A 209 -7.82 13.90 -13.09
CA TRP A 209 -7.40 14.37 -11.77
C TRP A 209 -8.58 14.64 -10.83
N MET A 210 -9.46 15.56 -11.22
CA MET A 210 -10.49 16.10 -10.32
C MET A 210 -11.52 15.04 -9.89
N PRO A 211 -12.07 14.21 -10.80
CA PRO A 211 -12.99 13.15 -10.41
C PRO A 211 -12.34 12.10 -9.48
N SER A 212 -11.07 11.78 -9.70
CA SER A 212 -10.35 10.77 -8.90
C SER A 212 -10.03 11.29 -7.50
N VAL A 213 -9.51 12.51 -7.40
CA VAL A 213 -9.23 13.17 -6.12
C VAL A 213 -10.52 13.41 -5.34
N GLY A 214 -11.57 13.89 -5.99
CA GLY A 214 -12.89 14.07 -5.37
C GLY A 214 -13.50 12.77 -4.86
N LYS A 215 -13.34 11.67 -5.61
CA LYS A 215 -13.77 10.34 -5.17
C LYS A 215 -13.00 9.88 -3.94
N ILE A 216 -11.67 10.00 -3.90
CA ILE A 216 -10.88 9.65 -2.71
C ILE A 216 -11.27 10.52 -1.52
N ALA A 217 -11.45 11.83 -1.73
CA ALA A 217 -11.85 12.77 -0.69
C ALA A 217 -13.21 12.42 -0.08
N LEU A 218 -14.20 12.08 -0.91
CA LEU A 218 -15.53 11.65 -0.45
C LEU A 218 -15.43 10.40 0.43
N GLU A 219 -14.73 9.37 -0.02
CA GLU A 219 -14.61 8.11 0.71
C GLU A 219 -13.79 8.27 2.01
N ALA A 220 -12.78 9.15 2.01
CA ALA A 220 -12.03 9.52 3.20
C ALA A 220 -12.91 10.30 4.21
N PHE A 221 -13.70 11.27 3.74
CA PHE A 221 -14.64 12.03 4.56
C PHE A 221 -15.66 11.11 5.24
N LEU A 222 -16.30 10.21 4.47
CA LEU A 222 -17.23 9.22 5.00
C LEU A 222 -16.57 8.31 6.05
N SER A 223 -15.31 7.94 5.83
CA SER A 223 -14.54 7.15 6.80
C SER A 223 -14.28 7.92 8.11
N VAL A 224 -14.00 9.22 8.04
CA VAL A 224 -13.77 10.05 9.24
C VAL A 224 -15.05 10.24 10.04
N ILE A 225 -16.16 10.63 9.40
CA ILE A 225 -17.43 10.90 10.11
C ILE A 225 -18.04 9.64 10.73
N THR A 226 -17.67 8.45 10.24
CA THR A 226 -18.10 7.15 10.78
C THR A 226 -17.08 6.55 11.75
N LEU A 227 -16.06 7.31 12.17
CA LEU A 227 -14.98 6.85 13.06
C LEU A 227 -14.27 5.59 12.55
N GLY A 228 -14.11 5.49 11.23
CA GLY A 228 -13.42 4.39 10.56
C GLY A 228 -14.29 3.16 10.28
N ILE A 229 -15.53 3.09 10.74
CA ILE A 229 -16.43 1.95 10.48
C ILE A 229 -16.66 1.77 8.97
N TYR A 230 -16.72 2.86 8.21
CA TYR A 230 -16.92 2.84 6.76
C TYR A 230 -15.67 2.43 5.94
N LEU A 231 -14.49 2.27 6.55
CA LEU A 231 -13.24 2.00 5.84
C LEU A 231 -13.28 0.79 4.87
N PRO A 232 -13.90 -0.36 5.19
CA PRO A 232 -14.02 -1.46 4.24
C PRO A 232 -14.82 -1.09 3.00
N MET A 233 -15.88 -0.29 3.17
CA MET A 233 -16.73 0.15 2.07
C MET A 233 -16.02 1.20 1.20
N ALA A 234 -15.31 2.14 1.85
CA ALA A 234 -14.43 3.07 1.16
C ALA A 234 -13.39 2.34 0.30
N PHE A 235 -12.71 1.34 0.87
CA PHE A 235 -11.76 0.50 0.14
C PHE A 235 -12.41 -0.18 -1.06
N LEU A 236 -13.56 -0.84 -0.89
CA LEU A 236 -14.27 -1.52 -1.97
C LEU A 236 -14.66 -0.54 -3.09
N ARG A 237 -15.23 0.61 -2.76
CA ARG A 237 -15.67 1.62 -3.74
C ARG A 237 -14.52 2.26 -4.49
N LEU A 238 -13.39 2.52 -3.81
CA LEU A 238 -12.18 3.02 -4.47
C LEU A 238 -11.59 1.93 -5.36
N TYR A 239 -11.53 0.69 -4.90
CA TYR A 239 -11.07 -0.44 -5.71
C TYR A 239 -11.92 -0.60 -6.97
N THR A 240 -13.25 -0.62 -6.88
CA THR A 240 -14.15 -0.64 -8.04
C THR A 240 -13.91 0.53 -8.99
N TYR A 241 -13.76 1.74 -8.45
CA TYR A 241 -13.60 2.96 -9.25
C TYR A 241 -12.30 2.93 -10.07
N PHE A 242 -11.18 2.56 -9.43
CA PHE A 242 -9.87 2.53 -10.07
C PHE A 242 -9.64 1.27 -10.90
N SER A 243 -10.21 0.11 -10.53
CA SER A 243 -10.16 -1.09 -11.37
C SER A 243 -10.83 -0.82 -12.72
N ALA A 244 -12.02 -0.22 -12.71
CA ALA A 244 -12.76 0.16 -13.91
C ALA A 244 -12.04 1.17 -14.81
N ARG A 245 -10.99 1.83 -14.31
CA ARG A 245 -10.15 2.81 -15.02
C ARG A 245 -8.74 2.30 -15.27
N THR A 246 -8.46 1.05 -14.94
CA THR A 246 -7.21 0.39 -15.26
C THR A 246 -7.36 -0.27 -16.63
N ILE A 247 -6.55 0.17 -17.59
CA ILE A 247 -6.59 -0.28 -18.98
C ILE A 247 -5.27 -0.98 -19.31
N ALA A 248 -5.35 -2.16 -19.90
CA ALA A 248 -4.25 -2.84 -20.57
C ALA A 248 -4.36 -2.57 -22.08
N GLN A 249 -3.63 -1.58 -22.57
CA GLN A 249 -3.72 -1.08 -23.94
C GLN A 249 -2.66 -1.72 -24.84
N LYS A 250 -3.06 -2.09 -26.06
CA LYS A 250 -2.21 -2.53 -27.20
C LYS A 250 -2.58 -1.66 -28.41
N GLU A 251 -1.80 -1.71 -29.49
CA GLU A 251 -2.04 -0.96 -30.75
C GLU A 251 -3.48 -1.11 -31.27
N ASP A 252 -3.98 -2.34 -31.42
CA ASP A 252 -5.30 -2.63 -32.03
C ASP A 252 -6.37 -3.05 -31.02
N GLY A 253 -6.25 -2.66 -29.76
CA GLY A 253 -7.28 -2.97 -28.78
C GLY A 253 -6.86 -2.78 -27.33
N ALA A 254 -7.83 -2.86 -26.44
CA ALA A 254 -7.60 -2.71 -25.02
C ALA A 254 -8.40 -3.73 -24.22
N TYR A 255 -7.87 -4.07 -23.05
CA TYR A 255 -8.64 -4.75 -22.02
C TYR A 255 -8.85 -3.80 -20.85
N ILE A 256 -10.04 -3.87 -20.25
CA ILE A 256 -10.42 -3.08 -19.09
C ILE A 256 -10.54 -4.02 -17.90
N PHE A 257 -9.99 -3.60 -16.76
CA PHE A 257 -10.16 -4.29 -15.50
C PHE A 257 -11.49 -3.88 -14.87
N GLY A 258 -12.04 -4.73 -14.01
CA GLY A 258 -13.25 -4.41 -13.29
C GLY A 258 -13.37 -5.20 -12.00
N TYR A 259 -14.34 -4.84 -11.19
CA TYR A 259 -14.64 -5.51 -9.93
C TYR A 259 -16.15 -5.59 -9.74
N ASP A 260 -16.67 -6.82 -9.64
CA ASP A 260 -18.09 -7.08 -9.39
C ASP A 260 -18.38 -6.96 -7.90
N ILE A 261 -18.64 -5.73 -7.45
CA ILE A 261 -18.93 -5.41 -6.05
C ILE A 261 -20.30 -5.93 -5.61
N GLU A 262 -20.35 -6.56 -4.45
CA GLU A 262 -21.60 -6.78 -3.69
C GLU A 262 -21.53 -5.95 -2.40
N PRO A 263 -21.98 -4.68 -2.42
CA PRO A 263 -21.67 -3.68 -1.40
C PRO A 263 -21.82 -4.18 0.04
N THR A 264 -23.02 -4.67 0.39
CA THR A 264 -23.35 -5.10 1.75
C THR A 264 -22.62 -6.39 2.13
N ALA A 265 -22.61 -7.38 1.23
CA ALA A 265 -22.03 -8.69 1.51
C ALA A 265 -20.51 -8.61 1.64
N ASP A 266 -19.85 -7.86 0.75
CA ASP A 266 -18.40 -7.66 0.78
C ASP A 266 -17.97 -6.83 2.00
N PHE A 267 -18.74 -5.78 2.32
CA PHE A 267 -18.52 -4.97 3.52
C PHE A 267 -18.57 -5.81 4.80
N LEU A 268 -19.70 -6.50 5.04
CA LEU A 268 -19.90 -7.30 6.25
C LEU A 268 -18.85 -8.39 6.38
N PHE A 269 -18.43 -8.98 5.27
CA PHE A 269 -17.40 -10.00 5.28
C PHE A 269 -16.03 -9.45 5.68
N ILE A 270 -15.57 -8.36 5.06
CA ILE A 270 -14.28 -7.74 5.40
C ILE A 270 -14.31 -7.27 6.85
N TRP A 271 -15.39 -6.64 7.27
CA TRP A 271 -15.57 -6.17 8.64
C TRP A 271 -15.52 -7.32 9.65
N GLY A 272 -16.19 -8.45 9.36
CA GLY A 272 -16.10 -9.66 10.17
C GLY A 272 -14.67 -10.21 10.27
N GLN A 273 -13.90 -10.20 9.18
CA GLN A 273 -12.50 -10.61 9.22
C GLN A 273 -11.62 -9.66 10.06
N TRP A 274 -11.91 -8.36 10.02
CA TRP A 274 -11.21 -7.36 10.83
C TRP A 274 -11.54 -7.52 12.31
N LEU A 275 -12.81 -7.67 12.67
CA LEU A 275 -13.23 -7.91 14.04
C LEU A 275 -12.55 -9.15 14.62
N LEU A 276 -12.55 -10.27 13.88
CA LEU A 276 -11.83 -11.49 14.28
C LEU A 276 -10.33 -11.26 14.45
N THR A 277 -9.72 -10.43 13.60
CA THR A 277 -8.31 -10.06 13.75
C THR A 277 -8.08 -9.24 15.02
N ILE A 278 -8.96 -8.28 15.33
CA ILE A 278 -8.85 -7.42 16.51
C ILE A 278 -9.01 -8.24 17.80
N VAL A 279 -10.06 -9.05 17.92
CA VAL A 279 -10.34 -9.84 19.15
C VAL A 279 -9.29 -10.93 19.40
N THR A 280 -8.53 -11.32 18.38
CA THR A 280 -7.41 -12.27 18.50
C THR A 280 -6.04 -11.58 18.59
N LEU A 281 -6.02 -10.26 18.82
CA LEU A 281 -4.79 -9.44 18.91
C LEU A 281 -3.87 -9.61 17.68
N GLY A 282 -4.47 -9.79 16.50
CA GLY A 282 -3.75 -9.97 15.24
C GLY A 282 -3.42 -11.42 14.88
N LEU A 283 -3.61 -12.41 15.75
CA LEU A 283 -3.27 -13.80 15.46
C LEU A 283 -4.10 -14.38 14.30
N TYR A 284 -5.36 -13.96 14.14
CA TYR A 284 -6.22 -14.40 13.03
C TYR A 284 -5.89 -13.71 11.67
N ARG A 285 -4.98 -12.73 11.65
CA ARG A 285 -4.62 -11.98 10.43
C ARG A 285 -4.28 -12.85 9.22
N PRO A 286 -3.62 -14.03 9.33
CA PRO A 286 -3.29 -14.84 8.18
C PRO A 286 -4.52 -15.35 7.41
N TRP A 287 -5.54 -15.80 8.14
CA TRP A 287 -6.80 -16.25 7.55
C TRP A 287 -7.61 -15.07 7.02
N ALA A 288 -7.68 -13.96 7.76
CA ALA A 288 -8.33 -12.74 7.30
C ALA A 288 -7.71 -12.25 5.97
N TYR A 289 -6.37 -12.19 5.89
CA TYR A 289 -5.63 -11.79 4.70
C TYR A 289 -5.95 -12.69 3.50
N ALA A 290 -5.85 -14.01 3.68
CA ALA A 290 -6.15 -14.98 2.65
C ALA A 290 -7.60 -14.88 2.15
N LYS A 291 -8.56 -14.83 3.07
CA LYS A 291 -10.00 -14.78 2.77
C LYS A 291 -10.41 -13.48 2.09
N ILE A 292 -9.94 -12.32 2.57
CA ILE A 292 -10.25 -11.02 1.97
C ILE A 292 -9.67 -10.97 0.55
N ARG A 293 -8.39 -11.32 0.37
CA ARG A 293 -7.77 -11.29 -0.97
C ARG A 293 -8.44 -12.24 -1.94
N LYS A 294 -8.78 -13.45 -1.51
CA LYS A 294 -9.55 -14.38 -2.34
C LYS A 294 -10.87 -13.77 -2.78
N ARG A 295 -11.64 -13.21 -1.85
CA ARG A 295 -12.92 -12.57 -2.17
C ARG A 295 -12.79 -11.39 -3.14
N ILE A 296 -11.75 -10.57 -2.98
CA ILE A 296 -11.52 -9.42 -3.88
C ILE A 296 -11.05 -9.90 -5.26
N LEU A 297 -10.07 -10.80 -5.33
CA LEU A 297 -9.51 -11.25 -6.60
C LEU A 297 -10.48 -12.12 -7.39
N SER A 298 -11.26 -13.01 -6.74
CA SER A 298 -12.29 -13.83 -7.40
C SER A 298 -13.42 -13.03 -8.05
N LYS A 299 -13.56 -11.76 -7.67
CA LYS A 299 -14.53 -10.80 -8.23
C LYS A 299 -13.87 -9.73 -9.09
N THR A 300 -12.53 -9.72 -9.17
CA THR A 300 -11.78 -8.86 -10.08
C THR A 300 -11.68 -9.56 -11.43
N TYR A 301 -11.97 -8.85 -12.51
CA TYR A 301 -11.94 -9.41 -13.85
C TYR A 301 -11.21 -8.51 -14.85
N VAL A 302 -10.88 -9.11 -15.98
CA VAL A 302 -10.42 -8.44 -17.19
C VAL A 302 -11.39 -8.78 -18.32
N THR A 303 -11.81 -7.78 -19.09
CA THR A 303 -12.67 -7.98 -20.28
C THR A 303 -12.13 -7.14 -21.43
N ALA A 304 -12.37 -7.58 -22.67
CA ALA A 304 -12.08 -6.75 -23.83
C ALA A 304 -12.87 -5.43 -23.72
N SER A 305 -12.20 -4.32 -24.01
CA SER A 305 -12.85 -3.05 -24.31
C SER A 305 -13.54 -3.25 -25.65
N ASN A 306 -14.81 -3.62 -25.65
CA ASN A 306 -15.57 -3.61 -26.89
C ASN A 306 -15.56 -2.16 -27.40
N ASP A 307 -15.19 -1.95 -28.66
CA ASP A 307 -15.41 -0.66 -29.34
C ASP A 307 -16.86 -0.25 -29.11
N HIS A 308 -17.03 0.92 -28.48
CA HIS A 308 -18.29 1.64 -28.52
C HIS A 308 -18.35 2.47 -29.80
#